data_AF-A0A497H004-F1
#
_entry.id   AF-A0A497H004-F1
#
_cell.length_a   1.000
_cell.length_b   1.000
_cell.length_c   1.000
_cell.angle_alpha   90.00
_cell.angle_beta   90.00
_cell.angle_gamma   90.00
#
_symmetry.space_group_name_H-M   'P 1'
#
loop_
_entity.id
_entity.type
_entity.pdbx_description
1 polymer ?
#
loop_
_entity_poly.entity_id
_entity_poly.type
_entity_poly.pdbx_seq_one_letter_code
_entity_poly.pdbx_strand_id
1 'polypeptide(L)'
;MHNRGNVMARKARTMIPFLLVILFAGSMLIPSVTHSSTSQYPLPVTHLPPSFDLRNVNGTSYVTSVRDQTGGTCWTHGVMAAMEGNLL
;
A
#
# COMPACT_ATOMS: atom_id res chain seq x y z
N MET A 1 -47.37 -14.13 18.99
CA MET A 1 -46.46 -14.75 18.01
C MET A 1 -45.26 -13.83 17.80
N HIS A 2 -44.17 -14.07 18.52
CA HIS A 2 -42.97 -13.21 18.48
C HIS A 2 -42.11 -13.62 17.27
N ASN A 3 -41.96 -12.73 16.29
CA ASN A 3 -41.31 -12.99 15.01
C ASN A 3 -39.79 -13.17 15.16
N ARG A 4 -39.36 -14.40 15.48
CA ARG A 4 -37.96 -14.79 15.72
C ARG A 4 -37.05 -14.64 14.49
N GLY A 5 -37.60 -14.55 13.27
CA GLY A 5 -36.81 -14.42 12.03
C GLY A 5 -36.09 -13.08 11.91
N ASN A 6 -36.71 -12.00 12.39
CA ASN A 6 -36.17 -10.65 12.28
C ASN A 6 -35.04 -10.37 13.28
N VAL A 7 -34.93 -11.15 14.35
CA VAL A 7 -33.90 -10.99 15.39
C VAL A 7 -32.56 -11.56 14.90
N MET A 8 -32.57 -12.74 14.28
CA MET A 8 -31.37 -13.37 13.72
C MET A 8 -30.78 -12.55 12.57
N ALA A 9 -31.63 -12.02 11.68
CA ALA A 9 -31.21 -11.21 10.54
C ALA A 9 -30.61 -9.85 10.96
N ARG A 10 -31.17 -9.22 12.01
CA ARG A 10 -30.60 -7.98 12.58
C ARG A 10 -29.27 -8.22 13.26
N LYS A 11 -29.12 -9.34 13.99
CA LYS A 11 -27.86 -9.73 14.63
C LYS A 11 -26.77 -10.02 13.60
N ALA A 12 -27.09 -10.74 12.53
CA ALA A 12 -26.17 -10.97 11.41
C ALA A 12 -25.73 -9.67 10.74
N ARG A 13 -26.67 -8.74 10.47
CA ARG A 13 -26.38 -7.45 9.84
C ARG A 13 -25.43 -6.57 10.65
N THR A 14 -25.51 -6.62 11.99
CA THR A 14 -24.59 -5.89 12.87
C THR A 14 -23.25 -6.60 13.04
N MET A 15 -23.18 -7.92 12.86
CA MET A 15 -21.96 -8.72 13.03
C MET A 15 -21.06 -8.78 11.79
N ILE A 16 -21.63 -8.69 10.59
CA ILE A 16 -20.89 -8.69 9.32
C ILE A 16 -19.75 -7.65 9.25
N PRO A 17 -19.91 -6.37 9.62
CA PRO A 17 -18.81 -5.40 9.55
C PRO A 17 -17.65 -5.75 10.49
N PHE A 18 -17.93 -6.27 11.70
CA PHE A 18 -16.89 -6.72 12.61
C PHE A 18 -16.13 -7.94 12.08
N LEU A 19 -16.82 -8.88 11.43
CA LEU A 19 -16.18 -10.04 10.80
C LEU A 19 -15.30 -9.64 9.62
N LEU A 20 -15.72 -8.66 8.81
CA LEU A 20 -14.90 -8.14 7.71
C LEU A 20 -13.65 -7.41 8.20
N VAL A 21 -13.75 -6.64 9.29
CA VAL A 21 -12.59 -5.97 9.91
C VAL A 21 -11.61 -7.00 10.49
N ILE A 22 -12.10 -8.07 11.12
CA ILE A 22 -11.26 -9.14 11.66
C ILE A 22 -10.57 -9.93 10.54
N LEU A 23 -11.26 -10.22 9.43
CA LEU A 23 -10.66 -10.87 8.26
C LEU A 23 -9.59 -9.99 7.60
N PHE A 24 -9.85 -8.69 7.44
CA PHE A 24 -8.90 -7.75 6.85
C PHE A 24 -7.66 -7.56 7.74
N ALA A 25 -7.85 -7.35 9.05
CA ALA A 25 -6.75 -7.23 10.01
C ALA A 25 -5.96 -8.54 10.17
N GLY A 26 -6.64 -9.69 10.13
CA GLY A 26 -5.99 -11.00 10.20
C GLY A 26 -5.17 -11.33 8.94
N SER A 27 -5.60 -10.87 7.77
CA SER A 27 -4.86 -11.08 6.51
C SER A 27 -3.54 -10.29 6.42
N MET A 28 -3.43 -9.18 7.16
CA MET A 28 -2.20 -8.39 7.30
C MET A 28 -1.18 -9.04 8.25
N LEU A 29 -1.55 -10.15 8.90
CA LEU A 29 -0.71 -10.86 9.87
C LEU A 29 -0.06 -12.14 9.30
N ILE A 30 0.03 -12.27 7.97
CA ILE A 30 0.83 -13.32 7.34
C ILE A 30 2.23 -12.74 7.07
N PRO A 31 3.22 -12.90 7.99
CA PRO A 31 4.59 -12.58 7.64
C PRO A 31 5.14 -13.67 6.70
N SER A 32 5.79 -13.17 5.66
CA SER A 32 6.85 -13.83 4.90
C SER A 32 6.43 -14.79 3.80
N VAL A 33 6.21 -14.22 2.60
CA VAL A 33 6.95 -14.74 1.45
C VAL A 33 8.42 -14.71 1.85
N THR A 34 9.03 -15.87 2.05
CA THR A 34 10.48 -16.00 2.17
C THR A 34 11.08 -15.62 0.82
N HIS A 35 11.20 -14.32 0.55
CA HIS A 35 12.12 -13.86 -0.46
C HIS A 35 13.49 -14.25 0.04
N SER A 36 14.14 -15.14 -0.70
CA SER A 36 15.57 -15.37 -0.59
C SER A 36 16.26 -14.07 -0.97
N SER A 37 16.41 -13.17 0.00
CA SER A 37 17.23 -11.97 -0.14
C SER A 37 18.64 -12.49 -0.37
N THR A 38 19.08 -12.55 -1.62
CA THR A 38 20.52 -12.55 -1.90
C THR A 38 21.06 -11.35 -1.11
N SER A 39 21.92 -11.60 -0.12
CA SER A 39 22.51 -10.54 0.69
C SER A 39 23.20 -9.55 -0.24
N GLN A 40 22.50 -8.49 -0.60
CA GLN A 40 23.08 -7.36 -1.30
C GLN A 40 23.91 -6.66 -0.25
N TYR A 41 25.20 -6.96 -0.25
CA TYR A 41 26.19 -6.18 0.49
C TYR A 41 25.93 -4.71 0.17
N PRO A 42 25.88 -3.82 1.18
CA PRO A 42 25.75 -2.40 0.94
C PRO A 42 26.83 -2.02 -0.06
N LEU A 43 26.43 -1.49 -1.23
CA LEU A 43 27.41 -0.98 -2.17
C LEU A 43 28.22 0.09 -1.42
N PRO A 44 29.56 0.09 -1.52
CA PRO A 44 30.36 1.15 -0.93
C PRO A 44 29.82 2.49 -1.44
N VAL A 45 29.72 3.49 -0.58
CA VAL A 45 29.13 4.81 -0.93
C VAL A 45 29.80 5.45 -2.14
N THR A 46 31.04 5.05 -2.46
CA THR A 46 31.80 5.42 -3.66
C THR A 46 31.15 4.98 -4.98
N HIS A 47 30.21 4.04 -4.95
CA HIS A 47 29.48 3.55 -6.13
C HIS A 47 28.15 4.29 -6.35
N LEU A 48 27.73 5.16 -5.44
CA LEU A 48 26.57 6.02 -5.66
C LEU A 48 26.95 7.17 -6.60
N PRO A 49 26.07 7.56 -7.53
CA PRO A 49 26.33 8.74 -8.35
C PRO A 49 26.29 10.01 -7.48
N PRO A 50 27.04 11.07 -7.85
CA PRO A 50 27.05 12.33 -7.10
C PRO A 50 25.69 13.06 -7.16
N SER A 51 24.84 12.72 -8.13
CA SER A 51 23.46 13.20 -8.24
C SER A 51 22.59 12.16 -8.90
N PHE A 52 21.31 12.11 -8.55
CA PHE A 52 20.35 11.19 -9.14
C PHE A 52 18.96 11.85 -9.17
N ASP A 53 18.33 11.86 -10.34
CA ASP A 53 17.01 12.45 -10.56
C ASP A 53 16.16 11.50 -11.40
N LEU A 54 15.13 10.91 -10.78
CA LEU A 54 14.21 9.99 -11.45
C LEU A 54 13.45 10.65 -12.61
N ARG A 55 13.40 11.98 -12.66
CA ARG A 55 12.77 12.71 -13.76
C ARG A 55 13.59 12.64 -15.05
N ASN A 56 14.87 12.27 -14.98
CA ASN A 56 15.76 12.13 -16.12
C ASN A 56 16.88 11.11 -15.85
N VAL A 57 16.56 9.82 -15.97
CA VAL A 57 17.54 8.73 -15.97
C VAL A 57 17.85 8.40 -17.43
N ASN A 58 19.01 8.86 -17.91
CA ASN A 58 19.48 8.61 -19.27
C ASN A 58 18.50 9.06 -20.39
N GLY A 59 17.80 10.17 -20.17
CA GLY A 59 16.79 10.72 -21.11
C GLY A 59 15.36 10.26 -20.84
N THR A 60 15.14 9.32 -19.90
CA THR A 60 13.82 8.77 -19.56
C THR A 60 13.33 9.26 -18.20
N SER A 61 12.03 9.57 -18.09
CA SER A 61 11.39 9.99 -16.84
C SER A 61 10.62 8.84 -16.21
N TYR A 62 10.87 8.58 -14.92
CA TYR A 62 10.21 7.55 -14.11
C TYR A 62 9.30 8.17 -13.03
N VAL A 63 8.89 9.43 -13.23
CA VAL A 63 8.00 10.15 -12.32
C VAL A 63 6.77 10.59 -13.09
N THR A 64 5.59 10.40 -12.52
CA THR A 64 4.35 10.88 -13.10
C THR A 64 4.16 12.39 -12.88
N SER A 65 3.16 12.97 -13.55
CA SER A 65 2.84 14.40 -13.42
C SER A 65 2.54 14.79 -11.96
N VAL A 66 2.91 16.01 -11.58
CA VAL A 66 2.54 16.60 -10.29
C VAL A 66 1.02 16.62 -10.09
N ARG A 67 0.57 16.31 -8.87
CA ARG A 67 -0.84 16.27 -8.48
C ARG A 67 -1.14 17.35 -7.45
N ASP A 68 -2.42 17.74 -7.37
CA ASP A 68 -2.92 18.66 -6.35
C ASP A 68 -3.77 17.91 -5.33
N GLN A 69 -3.45 18.08 -4.06
CA GLN A 69 -4.08 17.38 -2.96
C GLN A 69 -5.16 18.26 -2.32
N THR A 70 -6.26 17.67 -1.88
CA THR A 70 -7.25 18.37 -1.04
C THR A 70 -7.16 17.87 0.39
N GLY A 71 -7.06 18.77 1.36
CA GLY A 71 -6.91 18.44 2.77
C GLY A 71 -5.60 17.69 3.10
N GLY A 72 -5.64 16.84 4.13
CA GLY A 72 -4.48 16.07 4.61
C GLY A 72 -4.16 14.80 3.79
N THR A 73 -4.33 14.80 2.48
CA THR A 73 -4.20 13.62 1.60
C THR A 73 -2.79 13.44 1.02
N CYS A 74 -1.78 14.15 1.51
CA CYS A 74 -0.39 14.03 1.05
C CYS A 74 0.15 12.60 1.15
N TRP A 75 -0.22 11.86 2.20
CA TRP A 75 0.19 10.46 2.37
C TRP A 75 -0.37 9.58 1.24
N THR A 76 -1.61 9.82 0.83
CA THR A 76 -2.23 9.09 -0.29
C THR A 76 -1.53 9.40 -1.60
N HIS A 77 -1.23 10.68 -1.83
CA HIS A 77 -0.52 11.13 -3.04
C HIS A 77 0.92 10.59 -3.09
N GLY A 78 1.65 10.62 -1.98
CA GLY A 78 3.02 10.12 -1.90
C GLY A 78 3.11 8.61 -2.15
N VAL A 79 2.19 7.84 -1.56
CA VAL A 79 2.12 6.39 -1.79
C VAL A 79 1.79 6.09 -3.25
N MET A 80 0.81 6.77 -3.83
CA MET A 80 0.46 6.56 -5.25
C MET A 80 1.60 6.94 -6.19
N ALA A 81 2.23 8.10 -5.99
CA ALA A 81 3.35 8.55 -6.82
C ALA A 81 4.53 7.56 -6.80
N ALA A 82 4.85 6.99 -5.63
CA ALA A 82 5.90 5.98 -5.50
C ALA A 82 5.54 4.66 -6.22
N MET A 83 4.27 4.23 -6.15
CA MET A 83 3.81 3.03 -6.87
C MET A 83 3.80 3.25 -8.38
N GLU A 84 3.29 4.38 -8.85
CA GLU A 84 3.29 4.72 -10.27
C GLU A 84 4.71 4.75 -10.84
N GLY A 85 5.65 5.41 -10.16
CA GLY A 85 7.05 5.50 -10.62
C GLY A 85 7.78 4.16 -10.71
N ASN A 86 7.42 3.18 -9.88
CA ASN A 86 7.99 1.82 -9.94
C ASN A 86 7.43 0.98 -11.11
N LEU A 87 6.35 1.44 -11.76
CA LEU A 87 5.66 0.72 -12.85
C LEU A 87 5.85 1.37 -14.24
N LEU A 88 6.65 2.44 -14.33
CA LEU A 88 7.04 3.12 -15.58
C LEU A 88 8.30 2.50 -16.18
#